data_AF-A0A2P4UEA9-F1
#
_entry.id   AF-A0A2P4UEA9-F1
#
_cell.length_a   1.000
_cell.length_b   1.000
_cell.length_c   1.000
_cell.angle_alpha   90.00
_cell.angle_beta   90.00
_cell.angle_gamma   90.00
#
_symmetry.space_group_name_H-M   'P 1'
#
loop_
_entity.id
_entity.type
_entity.pdbx_description
1 polymer ?
#
loop_
_entity_poly.entity_id
_entity_poly.type
_entity_poly.pdbx_seq_one_letter_code
_entity_poly.pdbx_strand_id
1 'polypeptide(L)'
;MVTFVTSLHARLADALRERIVTGALAVGEALPSEARLGEEFGASRGTVRQALSALRHEGLIEGGRGRQPVVRRRPTAQPFETFLSFSAWADQTGHRPGQRTVELARRGADPVAARALGVPPGEPVIDVLRLRLLDGEPVMLERSTFVLDVGRLLFDFDPDGGSLYAGLLARGVDITAATHTIDAIAAPSADAERLGVAKGSPLLRERRTACTADGRPVEYGDDRYRPDRVAFTIANARAQRLAFVRTLPDTGETP
;
A
#
# COMPACT_ATOMS: atom_id res chain seq x y z
N MET A 1 -14.62 35.87 10.57
CA MET A 1 -14.37 34.60 11.29
C MET A 1 -15.63 33.78 11.24
N VAL A 2 -15.68 32.71 10.45
CA VAL A 2 -16.80 31.76 10.46
C VAL A 2 -16.46 30.67 11.48
N THR A 3 -17.17 30.68 12.61
CA THR A 3 -17.04 29.64 13.64
C THR A 3 -17.80 28.42 13.17
N PHE A 4 -17.11 27.40 12.66
CA PHE A 4 -17.75 26.12 12.37
C PHE A 4 -18.10 25.45 13.71
N VAL A 5 -19.38 25.44 14.06
CA VAL A 5 -19.90 24.66 15.19
C VAL A 5 -19.92 23.19 14.74
N THR A 6 -18.85 22.45 15.04
CA THR A 6 -18.80 21.00 14.81
C THR A 6 -19.88 20.33 15.66
N SER A 7 -20.73 19.49 15.04
CA SER A 7 -21.82 18.81 15.73
C SER A 7 -21.29 17.89 16.85
N LEU A 8 -22.07 17.71 17.93
CA LEU A 8 -21.63 16.89 19.07
C LEU A 8 -21.34 15.43 18.69
N HIS A 9 -22.05 14.87 17.70
CA HIS A 9 -21.76 13.53 17.19
C HIS A 9 -20.44 13.48 16.41
N ALA A 10 -20.10 14.53 15.66
CA ALA A 10 -18.83 14.59 14.93
C ALA A 10 -17.65 14.69 15.90
N ARG A 11 -17.75 15.55 16.92
CA ARG A 11 -16.75 15.61 18.01
C ARG A 11 -16.56 14.27 18.73
N LEU A 12 -17.64 13.54 19.00
CA LEU A 12 -17.57 12.22 19.64
C LEU A 12 -16.89 11.20 18.71
N ALA A 13 -17.26 11.20 17.43
CA ALA A 13 -16.62 10.34 16.43
C ALA A 13 -15.12 10.65 16.29
N ASP A 14 -14.73 11.93 16.28
CA ASP A 14 -13.34 12.37 16.20
C ASP A 14 -12.53 11.90 17.41
N ALA A 15 -13.04 12.06 18.62
CA ALA A 15 -12.37 11.61 19.83
C ALA A 15 -12.20 10.07 19.87
N LEU A 16 -13.23 9.32 19.45
CA LEU A 16 -13.13 7.86 19.36
C LEU A 16 -12.16 7.42 18.25
N ARG A 17 -12.13 8.14 17.12
CA ARG A 17 -11.17 7.89 16.03
C ARG A 17 -9.75 8.10 16.52
N GLU A 18 -9.50 9.18 17.25
CA GLU A 18 -8.18 9.45 17.86
C GLU A 18 -7.76 8.34 18.81
N ARG A 19 -8.67 7.85 19.67
CA ARG A 19 -8.36 6.71 20.58
C ARG A 19 -8.03 5.43 19.82
N ILE A 20 -8.68 5.17 18.69
CA ILE A 20 -8.37 4.02 17.84
C ILE A 20 -7.00 4.17 17.17
N VAL A 21 -6.71 5.35 16.60
CA VAL A 21 -5.44 5.64 15.90
C VAL A 21 -4.25 5.62 16.86
N THR A 22 -4.41 6.17 18.07
CA THR A 22 -3.37 6.18 19.11
C THR A 22 -3.19 4.83 19.81
N GLY A 23 -4.05 3.84 19.54
CA GLY A 23 -4.04 2.54 20.20
C GLY A 23 -4.59 2.54 21.62
N ALA A 24 -5.16 3.65 22.11
CA ALA A 24 -5.89 3.72 23.37
C ALA A 24 -7.18 2.87 23.35
N LEU A 25 -7.68 2.54 22.16
CA LEU A 25 -8.61 1.45 21.90
C LEU A 25 -7.94 0.50 20.90
N ALA A 26 -7.53 -0.69 21.35
CA ALA A 26 -6.76 -1.63 20.56
C ALA A 26 -7.63 -2.35 19.51
N VAL A 27 -7.02 -2.80 18.42
CA VAL A 27 -7.69 -3.65 17.42
C VAL A 27 -8.24 -4.91 18.10
N GLY A 28 -9.52 -5.21 17.86
CA GLY A 28 -10.25 -6.31 18.50
C GLY A 28 -10.82 -5.99 19.88
N GLU A 29 -10.51 -4.82 20.45
CA GLU A 29 -11.08 -4.36 21.72
C GLU A 29 -12.54 -3.89 21.53
N ALA A 30 -13.39 -4.16 22.52
CA ALA A 30 -14.75 -3.66 22.56
C ALA A 30 -14.79 -2.19 22.99
N LEU A 31 -15.56 -1.37 22.28
CA LEU A 31 -15.77 0.03 22.66
C LEU A 31 -16.56 0.12 23.98
N PRO A 32 -16.40 1.22 24.74
CA PRO A 32 -17.28 1.54 25.86
C PRO A 32 -18.76 1.49 25.46
N SER A 33 -19.63 1.13 26.40
CA SER A 33 -21.07 1.02 26.14
C SER A 33 -21.68 2.36 25.74
N GLU A 34 -22.80 2.35 25.00
CA GLU A 34 -23.48 3.59 24.59
C GLU A 34 -23.86 4.48 25.79
N ALA A 35 -24.19 3.88 26.93
CA ALA A 35 -24.47 4.60 28.18
C ALA A 35 -23.22 5.31 28.71
N ARG A 36 -22.08 4.60 28.79
CA ARG A 36 -20.81 5.16 29.25
C ARG A 36 -20.30 6.28 28.32
N LEU A 37 -20.44 6.11 27.00
CA LEU A 37 -20.11 7.16 26.04
C LEU A 37 -21.03 8.37 26.16
N GLY A 38 -22.32 8.16 26.47
CA GLY A 38 -23.26 9.25 26.73
C GLY A 38 -22.88 10.06 27.96
N GLU A 39 -22.48 9.40 29.05
CA GLU A 39 -22.00 10.03 30.28
C GLU A 39 -20.67 10.78 30.05
N GLU A 40 -19.69 10.13 29.41
CA GLU A 40 -18.35 10.70 29.17
C GLU A 40 -18.40 11.96 28.30
N PHE A 41 -19.24 11.97 27.28
CA PHE A 41 -19.30 13.06 26.29
C PHE A 41 -20.48 14.02 26.49
N GLY A 42 -21.30 13.84 27.53
CA GLY A 42 -22.52 14.62 27.76
C GLY A 42 -23.50 14.54 26.57
N ALA A 43 -23.58 13.37 25.93
CA ALA A 43 -24.27 13.18 24.67
C ALA A 43 -25.54 12.32 24.82
N SER A 44 -26.58 12.66 24.06
CA SER A 44 -27.79 11.81 24.00
C SER A 44 -27.47 10.45 23.38
N ARG A 45 -28.27 9.42 23.71
CA ARG A 45 -28.14 8.08 23.06
C ARG A 45 -28.22 8.16 21.53
N GLY A 46 -29.05 9.05 20.99
CA GLY A 46 -29.14 9.27 19.55
C GLY A 46 -27.84 9.81 18.94
N THR A 47 -27.21 10.77 19.63
CA THR A 47 -25.92 11.35 19.26
C THR A 47 -24.79 10.30 19.31
N VAL A 48 -24.75 9.48 20.36
CA VAL A 48 -23.77 8.39 20.48
C VAL A 48 -23.97 7.37 19.35
N ARG A 49 -25.20 6.96 19.08
CA ARG A 49 -25.50 6.01 17.98
C ARG A 49 -25.12 6.57 16.62
N GLN A 50 -25.31 7.88 16.40
CA GLN A 50 -24.92 8.54 15.14
C GLN A 50 -23.40 8.55 14.97
N ALA A 51 -22.64 8.87 16.03
CA ALA A 51 -21.18 8.82 16.01
C ALA A 51 -20.66 7.39 15.77
N LEU A 52 -21.21 6.39 16.48
CA LEU A 52 -20.86 4.99 16.24
C LEU A 52 -21.26 4.52 14.83
N SER A 53 -22.34 5.05 14.26
CA SER A 53 -22.71 4.76 12.87
C SER A 53 -21.72 5.35 11.88
N ALA A 54 -21.19 6.55 12.14
CA ALA A 54 -20.13 7.15 11.32
C ALA A 54 -18.86 6.28 11.35
N LEU A 55 -18.40 5.88 12.54
CA LEU A 55 -17.24 4.99 12.69
C LEU A 55 -17.42 3.62 12.01
N ARG A 56 -18.64 3.06 12.01
CA ARG A 56 -18.96 1.85 11.25
C ARG A 56 -18.89 2.09 9.75
N HIS A 57 -19.43 3.21 9.28
CA HIS A 57 -19.40 3.58 7.87
C HIS A 57 -17.96 3.79 7.37
N GLU A 58 -17.10 4.34 8.22
CA GLU A 58 -15.66 4.50 7.99
C GLU A 58 -14.87 3.17 8.09
N GLY A 59 -15.52 2.09 8.53
CA GLY A 59 -14.91 0.77 8.70
C GLY A 59 -13.96 0.66 9.89
N LEU A 60 -13.98 1.61 10.83
CA LEU A 60 -13.11 1.63 12.02
C LEU A 60 -13.59 0.68 13.13
N ILE A 61 -14.88 0.35 13.13
CA ILE A 61 -15.49 -0.57 14.10
C ILE A 61 -16.46 -1.51 13.40
N GLU A 62 -16.66 -2.70 13.95
CA GLU A 62 -17.65 -3.67 13.48
C GLU A 62 -18.59 -4.17 14.56
N GLY A 63 -19.72 -4.75 14.12
CA GLY A 63 -20.78 -5.24 14.99
C GLY A 63 -21.75 -4.15 15.48
N GLY A 64 -22.83 -4.59 16.12
CA GLY A 64 -23.74 -3.71 16.87
C GLY A 64 -25.23 -3.81 16.49
N ARG A 65 -25.93 -4.72 17.20
CA ARG A 65 -27.25 -4.56 17.85
C ARG A 65 -27.26 -5.55 19.03
N GLY A 66 -27.31 -5.05 20.27
CA GLY A 66 -27.30 -5.88 21.49
C GLY A 66 -25.92 -6.30 22.02
N ARG A 67 -24.82 -5.99 21.31
CA ARG A 67 -23.43 -6.18 21.77
C ARG A 67 -22.59 -4.93 21.47
N GLN A 68 -21.55 -4.72 22.27
CA GLN A 68 -20.60 -3.62 22.08
C GLN A 68 -19.87 -3.80 20.73
N PRO A 69 -19.75 -2.73 19.92
CA PRO A 69 -18.94 -2.80 18.71
C PRO A 69 -17.47 -2.96 19.07
N VAL A 70 -16.70 -3.60 18.18
CA VAL A 70 -15.27 -3.84 18.38
C VAL A 70 -14.44 -3.07 17.34
N VAL A 71 -13.23 -2.66 17.72
CA VAL A 71 -12.31 -1.96 16.81
C VAL A 71 -11.87 -2.90 15.70
N ARG A 72 -12.06 -2.47 14.45
CA ARG A 72 -11.59 -3.21 13.28
C ARG A 72 -10.10 -3.02 13.06
N ARG A 73 -9.48 -4.08 12.56
CA ARG A 73 -8.19 -3.98 11.91
C ARG A 73 -8.40 -3.34 10.54
N ARG A 74 -8.09 -2.05 10.38
CA ARG A 74 -8.13 -1.41 9.05
C ARG A 74 -6.87 -1.83 8.29
N PRO A 75 -6.99 -2.38 7.08
CA PRO A 75 -5.83 -2.55 6.23
C PRO A 75 -5.19 -1.18 5.98
N THR A 76 -3.87 -1.08 6.11
CA THR A 76 -3.16 0.17 5.86
C THR A 76 -3.33 0.52 4.37
N ALA A 77 -3.74 1.75 4.07
CA ALA A 77 -4.05 2.19 2.71
C ALA A 77 -2.78 2.59 1.96
N GLN A 78 -2.43 1.88 0.88
CA GLN A 78 -1.31 2.22 0.00
C GLN A 78 -1.79 3.04 -1.21
N PRO A 79 -1.25 4.27 -1.42
CA PRO A 79 -1.53 5.07 -2.62
C PRO A 79 -0.70 4.63 -3.82
N PHE A 80 -1.25 4.77 -5.03
CA PHE A 80 -0.60 4.44 -6.31
C PHE A 80 0.07 5.63 -7.01
N GLU A 81 -0.28 6.85 -6.60
CA GLU A 81 -0.03 8.08 -7.39
C GLU A 81 1.42 8.58 -7.31
N THR A 82 2.30 7.81 -6.67
CA THR A 82 3.73 8.14 -6.53
C THR A 82 4.48 6.82 -6.46
N PHE A 83 5.69 6.75 -7.03
CA PHE A 83 6.67 5.67 -6.88
C PHE A 83 7.13 5.48 -5.41
N LEU A 84 6.21 5.58 -4.46
CA LEU A 84 6.45 5.32 -3.06
C LEU A 84 6.78 3.85 -2.94
N SER A 85 8.06 3.60 -2.72
CA SER A 85 8.49 2.30 -2.22
C SER A 85 7.67 1.92 -0.99
N PHE A 86 7.32 0.64 -0.87
CA PHE A 86 6.61 0.10 0.30
C PHE A 86 7.19 0.61 1.65
N SER A 87 8.51 0.76 1.74
CA SER A 87 9.17 1.28 2.94
C SER A 87 8.77 2.73 3.24
N ALA A 88 8.81 3.61 2.23
CA ALA A 88 8.39 5.00 2.38
C ALA A 88 6.90 5.12 2.72
N TRP A 89 6.07 4.23 2.19
CA TRP A 89 4.64 4.17 2.54
C TRP A 89 4.42 3.72 3.99
N ALA A 90 5.11 2.68 4.45
CA ALA A 90 5.03 2.20 5.83
C ALA A 90 5.41 3.31 6.82
N ASP A 91 6.53 4.00 6.57
CA ASP A 91 7.00 5.11 7.41
C ASP A 91 5.95 6.25 7.48
N GLN A 92 5.39 6.65 6.33
CA GLN A 92 4.35 7.69 6.26
C GLN A 92 3.05 7.31 6.97
N THR A 93 2.77 6.01 7.08
CA THR A 93 1.57 5.49 7.74
C THR A 93 1.84 5.10 9.20
N GLY A 94 3.02 5.43 9.73
CA GLY A 94 3.38 5.19 11.13
C GLY A 94 3.74 3.74 11.46
N HIS A 95 3.98 2.91 10.44
CA HIS A 95 4.38 1.51 10.58
C HIS A 95 5.88 1.35 10.37
N ARG A 96 6.50 0.37 11.05
CA ARG A 96 7.90 0.02 10.82
C ARG A 96 8.00 -0.96 9.64
N PRO A 97 8.62 -0.56 8.51
CA PRO A 97 8.85 -1.50 7.42
C PRO A 97 9.91 -2.53 7.81
N GLY A 98 9.71 -3.75 7.35
CA GLY A 98 10.74 -4.79 7.35
C GLY A 98 10.75 -5.55 6.04
N GLN A 99 11.86 -6.24 5.78
CA GLN A 99 11.98 -7.16 4.67
C GLN A 99 12.82 -8.38 5.06
N ARG A 100 12.56 -9.49 4.37
CA ARG A 100 13.39 -10.69 4.37
C ARG A 100 13.52 -11.16 2.93
N THR A 101 14.72 -11.10 2.38
CA THR A 101 14.99 -11.57 1.03
C THR A 101 14.97 -13.09 1.03
N VAL A 102 14.05 -13.65 0.25
CA VAL A 102 13.89 -15.09 0.07
C VAL A 102 14.76 -15.57 -1.08
N GLU A 103 14.81 -14.77 -2.14
CA GLU A 103 15.57 -15.11 -3.33
C GLU A 103 16.06 -13.85 -4.07
N LEU A 104 17.28 -13.94 -4.58
CA LEU A 104 17.84 -13.07 -5.61
C LEU A 104 18.60 -13.97 -6.58
N ALA A 105 18.10 -14.13 -7.81
CA ALA A 105 18.65 -15.11 -8.75
C ALA A 105 18.62 -14.62 -10.19
N ARG A 106 19.67 -14.97 -10.94
CA ARG A 106 19.66 -14.88 -12.40
C ARG A 106 18.99 -16.11 -12.99
N ARG A 107 17.99 -15.91 -13.85
CA ARG A 107 17.24 -16.98 -14.52
C ARG A 107 16.88 -16.59 -15.95
N GLY A 108 16.31 -17.51 -16.72
CA GLY A 108 15.68 -17.19 -17.99
C GLY A 108 14.26 -16.67 -17.78
N ALA A 109 13.86 -15.64 -18.52
CA ALA A 109 12.53 -15.04 -18.43
C ALA A 109 11.44 -16.08 -18.71
N ASP A 110 10.52 -16.26 -17.76
CA ASP A 110 9.34 -17.09 -17.99
C ASP A 110 8.42 -16.44 -19.06
N PRO A 111 7.43 -17.15 -19.62
CA PRO A 111 6.57 -16.59 -20.66
C PRO A 111 5.75 -15.36 -20.25
N VAL A 112 5.49 -15.16 -18.95
CA VAL A 112 4.76 -13.99 -18.44
C VAL A 112 5.69 -12.78 -18.37
N ALA A 113 6.83 -12.94 -17.70
CA ALA A 113 7.85 -11.91 -17.58
C ALA A 113 8.39 -11.51 -18.96
N ALA A 114 8.65 -12.47 -19.85
CA ALA A 114 9.13 -12.23 -21.20
C ALA A 114 8.18 -11.32 -21.99
N ARG A 115 6.87 -11.60 -21.95
CA ARG A 115 5.85 -10.75 -22.59
C ARG A 115 5.77 -9.37 -21.96
N ALA A 116 5.80 -9.29 -20.63
CA ALA A 116 5.70 -8.01 -19.91
C ALA A 116 6.92 -7.11 -20.14
N LEU A 117 8.11 -7.70 -20.26
CA LEU A 117 9.37 -7.01 -20.47
C LEU A 117 9.70 -6.77 -21.95
N GLY A 118 8.96 -7.39 -22.88
CA GLY A 118 9.24 -7.30 -24.31
C GLY A 118 10.54 -8.02 -24.73
N VAL A 119 10.92 -9.08 -24.01
CA VAL A 119 12.13 -9.87 -24.28
C VAL A 119 11.77 -11.29 -24.75
N PRO A 120 12.69 -12.01 -25.43
CA PRO A 120 12.47 -13.42 -25.76
C PRO A 120 12.27 -14.29 -24.51
N PRO A 121 11.41 -15.33 -24.55
CA PRO A 121 11.37 -16.33 -23.50
C PRO A 121 12.74 -16.98 -23.28
N GLY A 122 13.15 -17.12 -22.03
CA GLY A 122 14.47 -17.63 -21.66
C GLY A 122 15.60 -16.59 -21.69
N GLU A 123 15.34 -15.35 -22.14
CA GLU A 123 16.31 -14.25 -22.04
C GLU A 123 16.75 -14.07 -20.58
N PRO A 124 18.05 -13.87 -20.30
CA PRO A 124 18.51 -13.66 -18.93
C PRO A 124 17.82 -12.47 -18.24
N VAL A 125 17.28 -12.72 -17.06
CA VAL A 125 16.66 -11.74 -16.17
C VAL A 125 17.13 -11.98 -14.73
N ILE A 126 16.88 -11.02 -13.86
CA ILE A 126 17.10 -11.16 -12.41
C ILE A 126 15.74 -11.18 -11.71
N ASP A 127 15.45 -12.29 -11.04
CA ASP A 127 14.28 -12.45 -10.18
C ASP A 127 14.64 -12.12 -8.73
N VAL A 128 13.75 -11.37 -8.08
CA VAL A 128 13.81 -11.07 -6.66
C VAL A 128 12.50 -11.46 -6.01
N LEU A 129 12.58 -12.22 -4.91
CA LEU A 129 11.45 -12.53 -4.05
C LEU A 129 11.76 -12.07 -2.63
N ARG A 130 10.94 -11.17 -2.09
CA ARG A 130 11.07 -10.69 -0.70
C ARG A 130 9.76 -10.85 0.05
N LEU A 131 9.86 -11.25 1.32
CA LEU A 131 8.76 -11.15 2.26
C LEU A 131 8.83 -9.79 2.94
N ARG A 132 7.79 -8.98 2.77
CA ARG A 132 7.68 -7.64 3.35
C ARG A 132 6.84 -7.68 4.60
N LEU A 133 7.30 -6.93 5.60
CA LEU A 133 6.76 -6.89 6.95
C LEU A 133 6.27 -5.49 7.28
N LEU A 134 5.19 -5.41 8.05
CA LEU A 134 4.81 -4.21 8.80
C LEU A 134 4.79 -4.57 10.27
N ASP A 135 5.54 -3.84 11.08
CA ASP A 135 5.65 -4.06 12.53
C ASP A 135 6.04 -5.52 12.89
N GLY A 136 6.88 -6.13 12.04
CA GLY A 136 7.35 -7.52 12.20
C GLY A 136 6.42 -8.59 11.62
N GLU A 137 5.23 -8.22 11.15
CA GLU A 137 4.22 -9.15 10.65
C GLU A 137 4.28 -9.27 9.11
N PRO A 138 4.22 -10.50 8.54
CA PRO A 138 4.09 -10.72 7.09
C PRO A 138 2.86 -10.04 6.49
N VAL A 139 3.07 -9.18 5.48
CA VAL A 139 1.97 -8.49 4.78
C VAL A 139 2.00 -8.65 3.26
N MET A 140 3.17 -8.84 2.66
CA MET A 140 3.31 -8.92 1.21
C MET A 140 4.44 -9.85 0.81
N LEU A 141 4.23 -10.61 -0.26
CA LEU A 141 5.31 -11.21 -1.04
C LEU A 141 5.54 -10.33 -2.26
N GLU A 142 6.67 -9.64 -2.26
CA GLU A 142 7.14 -8.81 -3.36
C GLU A 142 7.89 -9.69 -4.36
N ARG A 143 7.48 -9.67 -5.61
CA ARG A 143 8.13 -10.39 -6.71
C ARG A 143 8.41 -9.42 -7.81
N SER A 144 9.69 -9.25 -8.13
CA SER A 144 10.13 -8.40 -9.23
C SER A 144 11.09 -9.17 -10.12
N THR A 145 10.86 -9.10 -11.42
CA THR A 145 11.74 -9.60 -12.47
C THR A 145 12.28 -8.40 -13.24
N PHE A 146 13.59 -8.21 -13.20
CA PHE A 146 14.28 -7.12 -13.88
C PHE A 146 15.02 -7.61 -15.12
N VAL A 147 15.08 -6.78 -16.16
CA VAL A 147 16.01 -6.99 -17.28
C VAL A 147 17.46 -7.04 -16.77
N LEU A 148 18.31 -7.85 -17.39
CA LEU A 148 19.64 -8.18 -16.84
C LEU A 148 20.51 -6.96 -16.54
N ASP A 149 20.51 -5.96 -17.42
CA ASP A 149 21.33 -4.74 -17.32
C ASP A 149 20.98 -3.90 -16.09
N VAL A 150 19.70 -3.91 -15.69
CA VAL A 150 19.18 -3.26 -14.47
C VAL A 150 19.33 -4.16 -13.26
N GLY A 151 18.81 -5.39 -13.35
CA GLY A 151 18.72 -6.31 -12.22
C GLY A 151 20.07 -6.73 -11.66
N ARG A 152 21.13 -6.75 -12.48
CA ARG A 152 22.49 -7.08 -12.00
C ARG A 152 22.99 -6.12 -10.91
N LEU A 153 22.50 -4.87 -10.90
CA LEU A 153 22.86 -3.87 -9.90
C LEU A 153 22.35 -4.24 -8.49
N LEU A 154 21.37 -5.16 -8.41
CA LEU A 154 20.83 -5.66 -7.15
C LEU A 154 21.82 -6.56 -6.39
N PHE A 155 22.83 -7.10 -7.07
CA PHE A 155 23.91 -7.86 -6.40
C PHE A 155 24.94 -6.95 -5.71
N ASP A 156 24.93 -5.64 -6.03
CA ASP A 156 25.89 -4.67 -5.51
C ASP A 156 25.39 -3.94 -4.25
N PHE A 157 24.26 -4.37 -3.67
CA PHE A 157 23.78 -3.87 -2.39
C PHE A 157 22.99 -4.92 -1.62
N ASP A 158 22.77 -4.64 -0.33
CA ASP A 158 21.95 -5.48 0.53
C ASP A 158 20.46 -5.36 0.15
N PRO A 159 19.84 -6.41 -0.42
CA PRO A 159 18.42 -6.39 -0.76
C PRO A 159 17.51 -6.30 0.48
N ASP A 160 18.05 -6.53 1.69
CA ASP A 160 17.38 -6.31 2.96
C ASP A 160 17.62 -4.91 3.55
N GLY A 161 18.41 -4.07 2.87
CA GLY A 161 18.72 -2.69 3.28
C GLY A 161 17.60 -1.66 3.02
N GLY A 162 16.44 -2.08 2.51
CA GLY A 162 15.27 -1.21 2.32
C GLY A 162 14.66 -1.30 0.92
N SER A 163 14.53 -0.16 0.24
CA SER A 163 13.86 -0.06 -1.07
C SER A 163 14.79 -0.43 -2.23
N LEU A 164 14.40 -1.45 -3.02
CA LEU A 164 15.13 -1.81 -4.26
C LEU A 164 15.13 -0.64 -5.24
N TYR A 165 13.98 0.02 -5.41
CA TYR A 165 13.84 1.18 -6.29
C TYR A 165 14.78 2.32 -5.87
N ALA A 166 14.88 2.62 -4.58
CA ALA A 166 15.80 3.66 -4.12
C ALA A 166 17.27 3.29 -4.44
N GLY A 167 17.64 2.03 -4.24
CA GLY A 167 18.97 1.51 -4.59
C GLY A 167 19.29 1.57 -6.09
N LEU A 168 18.29 1.31 -6.95
CA LEU A 168 18.41 1.38 -8.40
C LEU A 168 18.47 2.83 -8.92
N LEU A 169 17.59 3.71 -8.43
CA LEU A 169 17.59 5.14 -8.78
C LEU A 169 18.91 5.81 -8.37
N ALA A 170 19.43 5.49 -7.17
CA ALA A 170 20.72 6.00 -6.71
C ALA A 170 21.91 5.56 -7.59
N ARG A 171 21.74 4.49 -8.38
CA ARG A 171 22.71 3.99 -9.36
C ARG A 171 22.45 4.47 -10.78
N GLY A 172 21.51 5.41 -10.96
CA GLY A 172 21.21 6.03 -12.24
C GLY A 172 20.28 5.22 -13.14
N VAL A 173 19.58 4.22 -12.62
CA VAL A 173 18.52 3.54 -13.39
C VAL A 173 17.34 4.48 -13.56
N ASP A 174 16.91 4.71 -14.79
CA ASP A 174 15.73 5.50 -15.09
C ASP A 174 14.46 4.64 -14.94
N ILE A 175 13.66 4.93 -13.91
CA ILE A 175 12.32 4.35 -13.74
C ILE A 175 11.34 5.52 -13.62
N THR A 176 10.65 5.82 -14.72
CA THR A 176 9.85 7.04 -14.87
C THR A 176 8.35 6.76 -14.94
N ALA A 177 7.94 5.62 -15.47
CA ALA A 177 6.52 5.26 -15.59
C ALA A 177 6.26 3.84 -15.09
N ALA A 178 5.07 3.59 -14.57
CA ALA A 178 4.63 2.24 -14.24
C ALA A 178 3.13 2.08 -14.53
N THR A 179 2.77 0.92 -15.08
CA THR A 179 1.37 0.50 -15.23
C THR A 179 1.06 -0.56 -14.19
N HIS A 180 -0.03 -0.37 -13.45
CA HIS A 180 -0.47 -1.26 -12.40
C HIS A 180 -1.79 -1.94 -12.79
N THR A 181 -1.89 -3.24 -12.58
CA THR A 181 -3.11 -4.04 -12.71
C THR A 181 -3.38 -4.75 -11.40
N ILE A 182 -4.57 -4.55 -10.84
CA ILE A 182 -4.95 -5.13 -9.55
C ILE A 182 -6.03 -6.17 -9.78
N ASP A 183 -5.83 -7.35 -9.22
CA ASP A 183 -6.83 -8.41 -9.19
C ASP A 183 -6.75 -9.20 -7.87
N ALA A 184 -7.58 -10.23 -7.73
CA ALA A 184 -7.55 -11.12 -6.58
C ALA A 184 -7.23 -12.54 -7.02
N ILE A 185 -6.43 -13.24 -6.23
CA ILE A 185 -6.10 -14.64 -6.45
C ILE A 185 -6.29 -15.47 -5.18
N ALA A 186 -6.47 -16.77 -5.33
CA ALA A 186 -6.40 -17.71 -4.21
C ALA A 186 -4.93 -18.01 -3.89
N ALA A 187 -4.52 -17.93 -2.61
CA ALA A 187 -3.14 -18.13 -2.18
C ALA A 187 -2.61 -19.51 -2.61
N PRO A 188 -1.58 -19.56 -3.48
CA PRO A 188 -0.86 -20.81 -3.75
C PRO A 188 -0.18 -21.32 -2.47
N SER A 189 0.12 -22.63 -2.40
CA SER A 189 0.69 -23.24 -1.18
C SER A 189 1.96 -22.53 -0.70
N ALA A 190 2.91 -22.25 -1.61
CA ALA A 190 4.17 -21.60 -1.27
C ALA A 190 3.99 -20.17 -0.74
N ASP A 191 2.98 -19.44 -1.24
CA ASP A 191 2.68 -18.09 -0.81
C ASP A 191 1.99 -18.08 0.54
N ALA A 192 1.02 -18.99 0.71
CA ALA A 192 0.27 -19.16 1.94
C ALA A 192 1.19 -19.45 3.13
N GLU A 193 2.16 -20.36 2.93
CA GLU A 193 3.18 -20.68 3.93
C GLU A 193 4.00 -19.45 4.33
N ARG A 194 4.52 -18.70 3.37
CA ARG A 194 5.36 -17.52 3.65
C ARG A 194 4.59 -16.36 4.27
N LEU A 195 3.31 -16.20 3.91
CA LEU A 195 2.44 -15.15 4.43
C LEU A 195 1.77 -15.53 5.76
N GLY A 196 1.88 -16.79 6.20
CA GLY A 196 1.22 -17.28 7.41
C GLY A 196 -0.31 -17.30 7.28
N VAL A 197 -0.83 -17.65 6.09
CA VAL A 197 -2.27 -17.76 5.82
C VAL A 197 -2.63 -19.17 5.34
N ALA A 198 -3.92 -19.49 5.30
CA ALA A 198 -4.36 -20.79 4.78
C ALA A 198 -4.18 -20.85 3.25
N LYS A 199 -3.90 -22.06 2.72
CA LYS A 199 -3.93 -22.30 1.28
C LYS A 199 -5.31 -21.90 0.74
N GLY A 200 -5.32 -21.16 -0.36
CA GLY A 200 -6.55 -20.66 -0.97
C GLY A 200 -7.15 -19.41 -0.33
N SER A 201 -6.57 -18.88 0.76
CA SER A 201 -6.95 -17.56 1.29
C SER A 201 -6.88 -16.49 0.20
N PRO A 202 -7.80 -15.51 0.18
CA PRO A 202 -7.77 -14.46 -0.82
C PRO A 202 -6.51 -13.61 -0.65
N LEU A 203 -5.77 -13.40 -1.73
CA LEU A 203 -4.67 -12.45 -1.83
C LEU A 203 -5.06 -11.36 -2.81
N LEU A 204 -4.73 -10.12 -2.46
CA LEU A 204 -4.79 -8.99 -3.37
C LEU A 204 -3.49 -8.99 -4.17
N ARG A 205 -3.58 -9.08 -5.50
CA ARG A 205 -2.41 -9.12 -6.37
C ARG A 205 -2.29 -7.83 -7.17
N GLU A 206 -1.10 -7.26 -7.14
CA GLU A 206 -0.69 -6.13 -7.96
C GLU A 206 0.33 -6.62 -8.99
N ARG A 207 -0.01 -6.51 -10.27
CA ARG A 207 0.93 -6.69 -11.36
C ARG A 207 1.40 -5.33 -11.84
N ARG A 208 2.70 -5.14 -11.92
CA ARG A 208 3.32 -3.86 -12.29
C ARG A 208 4.26 -4.07 -13.47
N THR A 209 4.23 -3.17 -14.45
CA THR A 209 5.30 -3.05 -15.45
C THR A 209 5.87 -1.66 -15.34
N ALA A 210 7.15 -1.56 -14.98
CA ALA A 210 7.85 -0.29 -14.87
C ALA A 210 8.73 -0.05 -16.11
N CYS A 211 8.76 1.20 -16.57
CA CYS A 211 9.46 1.63 -17.76
C CYS A 211 10.33 2.86 -17.51
N THR A 212 11.37 2.99 -18.31
CA THR A 212 12.17 4.21 -18.50
C THR A 212 11.35 5.32 -19.18
N ALA A 213 11.90 6.53 -19.27
CA ALA A 213 11.26 7.66 -19.94
C ALA A 213 11.02 7.45 -21.45
N ASP A 214 11.85 6.66 -22.13
CA ASP A 214 11.67 6.27 -23.53
C ASP A 214 10.72 5.06 -23.72
N GLY A 215 10.12 4.55 -22.64
CA GLY A 215 9.09 3.52 -22.68
C GLY A 215 9.62 2.08 -22.71
N ARG A 216 10.93 1.87 -22.54
CA ARG A 216 11.52 0.52 -22.42
C ARG A 216 11.09 -0.12 -21.09
N PRO A 217 10.46 -1.31 -21.08
CA PRO A 217 10.18 -2.05 -19.86
C PRO A 217 11.48 -2.49 -19.17
N VAL A 218 11.59 -2.25 -17.87
CA VAL A 218 12.76 -2.60 -17.06
C VAL A 218 12.44 -3.53 -15.89
N GLU A 219 11.19 -3.56 -15.45
CA GLU A 219 10.71 -4.45 -14.40
C GLU A 219 9.31 -4.95 -14.71
N TYR A 220 9.08 -6.22 -14.39
CA TYR A 220 7.77 -6.81 -14.21
C TYR A 220 7.61 -7.27 -12.76
N GLY A 221 6.52 -6.87 -12.10
CA GLY A 221 6.18 -7.25 -10.73
C GLY A 221 4.89 -8.08 -10.62
N ASP A 222 4.83 -8.98 -9.63
CA ASP A 222 3.64 -9.77 -9.22
C ASP A 222 3.58 -9.80 -7.68
N ASP A 223 3.29 -8.64 -7.11
CA ASP A 223 3.23 -8.42 -5.67
C ASP A 223 1.91 -8.96 -5.12
N ARG A 224 1.98 -9.70 -4.01
CA ARG A 224 0.81 -10.37 -3.41
C ARG A 224 0.67 -9.99 -1.96
N TYR A 225 -0.43 -9.31 -1.67
CA TYR A 225 -0.73 -8.70 -0.40
C TYR A 225 -1.78 -9.51 0.35
N ARG A 226 -1.65 -9.49 1.66
CA ARG A 226 -2.71 -9.90 2.58
C ARG A 226 -3.77 -8.81 2.65
N PRO A 227 -5.01 -9.06 2.19
CA PRO A 227 -6.06 -8.03 2.17
C PRO A 227 -6.56 -7.66 3.57
N ASP A 228 -6.29 -8.49 4.58
CA ASP A 228 -6.56 -8.16 5.99
C ASP A 228 -5.55 -7.17 6.59
N ARG A 229 -4.46 -6.86 5.86
CA ARG A 229 -3.31 -6.08 6.33
C ARG A 229 -3.05 -4.84 5.48
N VAL A 230 -3.20 -4.95 4.17
CA VAL A 230 -3.00 -3.84 3.23
C VAL A 230 -4.24 -3.69 2.34
N ALA A 231 -4.67 -2.46 2.14
CA ALA A 231 -5.67 -2.11 1.13
C ALA A 231 -5.08 -1.08 0.19
N PHE A 232 -5.54 -1.07 -1.05
CA PHE A 232 -5.22 0.00 -1.98
C PHE A 232 -6.29 1.08 -1.95
N THR A 233 -5.88 2.35 -2.00
CA THR A 233 -6.79 3.50 -2.09
C THR A 233 -6.41 4.36 -3.28
N ILE A 234 -7.39 4.66 -4.14
CA ILE A 234 -7.25 5.54 -5.30
C ILE A 234 -8.15 6.75 -5.05
N ALA A 235 -7.59 7.96 -5.12
CA ALA A 235 -8.31 9.20 -4.86
C ALA A 235 -8.38 10.03 -6.14
N ASN A 236 -9.46 9.87 -6.91
CA ASN A 236 -9.64 10.60 -8.16
C ASN A 236 -10.54 11.83 -7.97
N ALA A 237 -10.15 12.97 -8.54
CA ALA A 237 -10.99 14.16 -8.64
C ALA A 237 -11.36 14.45 -10.09
N ARG A 238 -12.60 14.92 -10.35
CA ARG A 238 -13.11 15.22 -11.70
C ARG A 238 -12.52 16.51 -12.31
N ALA A 239 -11.65 17.23 -11.59
CA ALA A 239 -11.14 18.54 -12.01
C ALA A 239 -9.75 18.46 -12.69
N GLN A 240 -9.83 18.56 -14.02
CA GLN A 240 -8.85 19.05 -15.01
C GLN A 240 -7.52 18.30 -15.27
N ARG A 241 -7.36 17.96 -16.57
CA ARG A 241 -6.11 17.67 -17.27
C ARG A 241 -4.94 18.50 -16.71
N LEU A 242 -3.92 17.84 -16.17
CA LEU A 242 -2.60 18.45 -16.10
C LEU A 242 -2.12 18.65 -17.54
N ALA A 243 -2.18 19.90 -17.99
CA ALA A 243 -1.57 20.30 -19.23
C ALA A 243 -0.09 19.96 -19.18
N PHE A 244 0.40 19.24 -20.20
CA PHE A 244 1.80 19.29 -20.58
C PHE A 244 2.16 20.77 -20.78
N VAL A 245 2.82 21.40 -19.81
CA VAL A 245 3.57 22.62 -20.07
C VAL A 245 4.88 22.16 -20.67
N ARG A 246 4.91 22.17 -22.00
CA ARG A 246 6.09 22.03 -22.83
C ARG A 246 6.88 23.33 -22.67
N THR A 247 7.87 23.37 -21.78
CA THR A 247 8.85 24.47 -21.80
C THR A 247 9.99 24.02 -22.72
N LEU A 248 9.94 24.48 -23.98
CA LEU A 248 11.09 24.52 -24.88
C LEU A 248 11.51 26.00 -25.03
N PRO A 249 12.78 26.24 -25.37
CA PRO A 249 13.61 27.28 -24.76
C PRO A 249 13.27 28.68 -25.27
N ASP A 250 13.48 29.66 -24.39
CA ASP A 250 13.48 31.07 -24.73
C ASP A 250 14.72 31.35 -25.60
N THR A 251 14.52 31.44 -26.91
CA THR A 251 15.54 31.87 -27.88
C THR A 251 15.34 33.34 -28.20
N GLY A 252 16.22 34.17 -27.63
CA GLY A 252 16.62 35.50 -28.10
C GLY A 252 15.70 36.65 -27.71
N GLU A 253 16.15 37.87 -27.43
CA GLU A 253 17.46 38.52 -27.54
C GLU A 253 17.34 39.85 -26.75
N THR A 254 18.42 40.27 -26.08
CA THR A 254 18.67 41.67 -25.65
C THR A 254 19.32 42.39 -26.87
N PRO A 255 19.21 43.72 -27.06
CA PRO A 255 19.27 44.78 -26.05
C PRO A 255 18.02 45.65 -25.89
#